data_AF-A0A7C7RXH9-F1
#
_entry.id   AF-A0A7C7RXH9-F1
#
_cell.length_a   1.000
_cell.length_b   1.000
_cell.length_c   1.000
_cell.angle_alpha   90.00
_cell.angle_beta   90.00
_cell.angle_gamma   90.00
#
_symmetry.space_group_name_H-M   'P 1'
#
loop_
_entity.id
_entity.type
_entity.pdbx_description
1 polymer ?
#
loop_
_entity_poly.entity_id
_entity_poly.type
_entity_poly.pdbx_seq_one_letter_code
_entity_poly.pdbx_strand_id
1 'polypeptide(L)'
;MRQPAGGSQSSSAANHPSPGIELDLRGQRADDALDTLDTYLERAYLAGLPWVRIIHGKGTGKLRQVVRDALRQHPHVLSFEAGKPAEGGDGVTVAKLRT
;
A
#
# COMPACT_ATOMS: atom_id res chain seq x y z
N MET A 1 45.53 -19.23 -23.24
CA MET A 1 45.19 -19.31 -21.80
C MET A 1 43.84 -18.65 -21.61
N ARG A 2 42.83 -19.38 -21.16
CA ARG A 2 41.49 -18.87 -20.83
C ARG A 2 41.50 -18.33 -19.39
N GLN A 3 40.89 -17.19 -19.15
CA GLN A 3 39.84 -16.96 -18.14
C GLN A 3 39.19 -15.56 -18.35
N PRO A 4 37.94 -15.36 -17.88
CA PRO A 4 36.93 -14.56 -18.58
C PRO A 4 36.42 -13.32 -17.82
N ALA A 5 35.41 -12.72 -18.44
CA ALA A 5 34.59 -11.57 -18.10
C ALA A 5 34.10 -11.41 -16.65
N GLY A 6 33.74 -10.15 -16.35
CA GLY A 6 32.40 -9.86 -15.83
C GLY A 6 32.26 -9.74 -14.32
N GLY A 7 32.63 -8.58 -13.78
CA GLY A 7 32.01 -8.05 -12.57
C GLY A 7 30.91 -7.09 -12.96
N SER A 8 29.76 -7.60 -13.44
CA SER A 8 28.52 -6.82 -13.38
C SER A 8 28.29 -6.53 -11.91
N GLN A 9 28.46 -5.28 -11.49
CA GLN A 9 28.01 -4.85 -10.18
C GLN A 9 26.50 -5.05 -10.17
N SER A 10 26.09 -6.16 -9.58
CA SER A 10 24.74 -6.47 -9.19
C SER A 10 24.19 -5.21 -8.53
N SER A 11 23.24 -4.56 -9.20
CA SER A 11 22.49 -3.45 -8.61
C SER A 11 22.05 -3.90 -7.23
N SER A 12 22.61 -3.30 -6.19
CA SER A 12 22.13 -3.46 -4.82
C SER A 12 20.62 -3.35 -4.89
N ALA A 13 19.90 -4.43 -4.57
CA ALA A 13 18.45 -4.38 -4.44
C ALA A 13 18.17 -3.19 -3.52
N ALA A 14 17.67 -2.10 -4.11
CA ALA A 14 17.51 -0.85 -3.39
C ALA A 14 16.54 -1.18 -2.26
N ASN A 15 17.06 -1.23 -1.04
CA ASN A 15 16.28 -1.52 0.15
C ASN A 15 15.39 -0.30 0.38
N HIS A 16 14.25 -0.24 -0.31
CA HIS A 16 13.32 0.87 -0.19
C HIS A 16 12.76 0.84 1.24
N PRO A 17 12.87 1.94 1.99
CA PRO A 17 12.39 1.98 3.36
C PRO A 17 10.88 1.73 3.37
N SER A 18 10.45 0.78 4.21
CA SER A 18 9.04 0.47 4.39
C SER A 18 8.30 1.67 4.98
N PRO A 19 7.13 2.05 4.44
CA PRO A 19 6.27 3.07 5.06
C PRO A 19 5.51 2.53 6.28
N GLY A 20 5.71 1.26 6.66
CA GLY A 20 4.92 0.56 7.67
C GLY A 20 3.71 -0.14 7.07
N ILE A 21 3.15 -1.09 7.81
CA ILE A 21 1.99 -1.91 7.37
C ILE A 21 0.63 -1.20 7.53
N GLU A 22 0.58 -0.06 8.20
CA GLU A 22 -0.64 0.71 8.43
C GLU A 22 -0.53 2.13 7.87
N LEU A 23 -1.62 2.60 7.28
CA LEU A 23 -1.84 3.99 6.88
C LEU A 23 -3.09 4.53 7.57
N ASP A 24 -2.97 5.63 8.33
CA ASP A 24 -4.11 6.30 8.95
C ASP A 24 -4.52 7.55 8.16
N LEU A 25 -5.75 7.54 7.66
CA LEU A 25 -6.37 8.60 6.86
C LEU A 25 -7.51 9.29 7.61
N ARG A 26 -7.74 8.98 8.89
CA ARG A 26 -8.85 9.56 9.65
C ARG A 26 -8.68 11.08 9.76
N GLY A 27 -9.79 11.78 9.56
CA GLY A 27 -9.85 13.24 9.66
C GLY A 27 -9.33 13.98 8.43
N GLN A 28 -8.75 13.27 7.45
CA GLN A 28 -8.34 13.88 6.18
C GLN A 28 -9.54 14.20 5.29
N ARG A 29 -9.38 15.20 4.43
CA ARG A 29 -10.32 15.42 3.32
C ARG A 29 -10.09 14.35 2.25
N ALA A 30 -11.10 14.12 1.41
CA ALA A 30 -11.08 13.00 0.47
C ALA A 30 -9.98 13.12 -0.59
N ASP A 31 -9.69 14.33 -1.04
CA ASP A 31 -8.58 14.69 -1.92
C ASP A 31 -7.22 14.40 -1.26
N ASP A 32 -6.98 14.95 -0.07
CA ASP A 32 -5.72 14.73 0.66
C ASP A 32 -5.44 13.23 0.95
N ALA A 33 -6.52 12.49 1.26
CA ALA A 33 -6.46 11.07 1.54
C ALA A 33 -6.09 10.24 0.30
N LEU A 34 -6.51 10.66 -0.90
CA LEU A 34 -6.17 9.98 -2.14
C LEU A 34 -4.68 10.16 -2.48
N ASP A 35 -4.18 11.39 -2.38
CA ASP A 35 -2.77 11.69 -2.67
C ASP A 35 -1.85 10.96 -1.68
N THR A 36 -2.24 10.92 -0.40
CA THR A 36 -1.53 10.17 0.64
C THR A 36 -1.55 8.66 0.38
N LEU A 37 -2.71 8.12 0.00
CA LEU A 37 -2.88 6.70 -0.30
C LEU A 37 -2.02 6.26 -1.47
N ASP A 38 -2.01 7.02 -2.57
CA ASP A 38 -1.23 6.73 -3.78
C ASP A 38 0.26 6.62 -3.47
N THR A 39 0.81 7.67 -2.83
CA THR A 39 2.22 7.69 -2.41
C THR A 39 2.57 6.55 -1.46
N TYR A 40 1.65 6.21 -0.54
CA TYR A 40 1.86 5.12 0.41
C TYR A 40 1.89 3.75 -0.27
N LEU A 41 0.96 3.48 -1.20
CA LEU A 41 0.87 2.19 -1.90
C LEU A 41 2.09 1.94 -2.79
N GLU A 42 2.59 2.98 -3.46
CA GLU A 42 3.85 2.91 -4.22
C GLU A 42 5.02 2.51 -3.33
N ARG A 43 5.20 3.21 -2.19
CA ARG A 43 6.28 2.91 -1.24
C ARG A 43 6.14 1.51 -0.62
N ALA A 44 4.92 1.10 -0.31
CA ALA A 44 4.65 -0.22 0.25
C ALA A 44 4.98 -1.33 -0.77
N TYR A 45 4.65 -1.10 -2.04
CA TYR A 45 4.97 -2.00 -3.14
C TYR A 45 6.49 -2.10 -3.37
N LEU A 46 7.19 -0.96 -3.46
CA LEU A 46 8.65 -0.92 -3.63
C LEU A 46 9.40 -1.54 -2.45
N ALA A 47 8.84 -1.44 -1.24
CA ALA A 47 9.36 -2.09 -0.04
C ALA A 47 9.01 -3.59 0.06
N GLY A 48 8.27 -4.13 -0.91
CA GLY A 48 7.89 -5.56 -0.95
C GLY A 48 6.91 -5.98 0.14
N LEU A 49 6.06 -5.07 0.63
CA LEU A 49 5.04 -5.42 1.63
C LEU A 49 3.95 -6.30 0.99
N PRO A 50 3.67 -7.51 1.51
CA PRO A 50 2.68 -8.39 0.89
C PRO A 50 1.23 -7.86 1.02
N TRP A 51 0.98 -7.02 2.03
CA TRP A 51 -0.30 -6.40 2.29
C TRP A 51 -0.14 -5.18 3.20
N VAL A 52 -1.18 -4.33 3.24
CA VAL A 52 -1.28 -3.13 4.07
C VAL A 52 -2.68 -2.95 4.64
N ARG A 53 -2.78 -2.19 5.73
CA ARG A 53 -4.04 -1.80 6.40
C ARG A 53 -4.25 -0.30 6.25
N ILE A 54 -5.40 0.09 5.71
CA ILE A 54 -5.76 1.48 5.49
C ILE A 54 -6.91 1.84 6.42
N ILE A 55 -6.63 2.70 7.40
CA ILE A 55 -7.56 3.13 8.44
C ILE A 55 -8.22 4.43 7.98
N HIS A 56 -9.42 4.32 7.43
CA HIS A 56 -10.21 5.48 6.96
C HIS A 56 -11.34 5.85 7.94
N GLY A 57 -11.52 5.06 9.01
CA GLY A 57 -12.60 5.22 9.98
C GLY A 57 -13.97 4.79 9.43
N LYS A 58 -14.97 4.73 10.32
CA LYS A 58 -16.34 4.30 9.98
C LYS A 58 -17.16 5.48 9.43
N GLY A 59 -17.27 6.55 10.22
CA GLY A 59 -17.90 7.83 9.88
C GLY A 59 -19.19 7.68 9.05
N THR A 60 -19.35 8.59 8.08
CA THR A 60 -20.40 8.50 7.04
C THR A 60 -20.06 7.48 5.95
N GLY A 61 -18.87 6.86 5.99
CA GLY A 61 -18.36 5.97 4.95
C GLY A 61 -17.76 6.68 3.73
N LYS A 62 -17.69 8.02 3.70
CA LYS A 62 -17.16 8.75 2.54
C LYS A 62 -15.70 8.39 2.23
N LEU A 63 -14.81 8.40 3.23
CA LEU A 63 -13.41 8.01 3.03
C LEU A 63 -13.29 6.51 2.67
N ARG A 64 -14.09 5.64 3.28
CA ARG A 64 -14.14 4.22 2.90
C ARG A 64 -14.45 4.04 1.41
N GLN A 65 -15.46 4.75 0.90
CA GLN A 65 -15.85 4.71 -0.50
C GLN A 65 -14.68 5.14 -1.40
N VAL A 66 -14.13 6.32 -1.13
CA VAL A 66 -13.05 6.93 -1.91
C VAL A 66 -11.79 6.05 -1.93
N VAL A 67 -11.37 5.54 -0.77
CA VAL A 67 -10.23 4.60 -0.66
C VAL A 67 -10.48 3.34 -1.48
N ARG A 68 -11.65 2.71 -1.34
CA ARG A 68 -11.95 1.46 -2.07
C ARG A 68 -12.08 1.69 -3.57
N ASP A 69 -12.56 2.85 -4.00
CA ASP A 69 -12.64 3.22 -5.42
C ASP A 69 -11.23 3.40 -6.02
N ALA A 70 -10.30 4.01 -5.28
CA ALA A 70 -8.90 4.13 -5.67
C ALA A 70 -8.20 2.76 -5.71
N LEU A 71 -8.38 1.92 -4.68
CA LEU A 71 -7.77 0.59 -4.62
C LEU A 71 -8.18 -0.32 -5.79
N ARG A 72 -9.41 -0.18 -6.32
CA ARG A 72 -9.84 -0.94 -7.51
C ARG A 72 -9.05 -0.59 -8.77
N GLN A 73 -8.55 0.63 -8.86
CA GLN A 73 -7.87 1.16 -10.04
C GLN A 73 -6.35 1.16 -9.89
N HIS A 74 -5.84 0.95 -8.67
CA HIS A 74 -4.42 1.09 -8.38
C HIS A 74 -3.60 -0.09 -8.95
N PRO A 75 -2.55 0.17 -9.75
CA PRO A 75 -1.81 -0.88 -10.46
C PRO A 75 -1.12 -1.88 -9.52
N HIS A 76 -0.66 -1.42 -8.35
CA HIS A 76 0.05 -2.26 -7.38
C HIS A 76 -0.85 -3.08 -6.45
N VAL A 77 -2.18 -2.93 -6.53
CA VAL A 77 -3.14 -3.66 -5.69
C VAL A 77 -3.64 -4.91 -6.43
N LEU A 78 -3.59 -6.04 -5.74
CA LEU A 78 -4.09 -7.33 -6.23
C LEU A 78 -5.55 -7.56 -5.84
N SER A 79 -5.89 -7.29 -4.58
CA SER A 79 -7.23 -7.45 -4.03
C SER A 79 -7.35 -6.67 -2.72
N PHE A 80 -8.57 -6.41 -2.26
CA PHE A 80 -8.79 -5.79 -0.96
C PHE A 80 -10.12 -6.23 -0.34
N GLU A 81 -10.18 -6.19 0.99
CA GLU A 81 -11.35 -6.56 1.78
C GLU A 81 -11.53 -5.62 2.98
N ALA A 82 -12.70 -5.64 3.61
CA ALA A 82 -12.86 -4.96 4.89
C ALA A 82 -12.01 -5.66 5.96
N GLY A 83 -11.50 -4.90 6.94
CA GLY A 83 -10.82 -5.49 8.09
C GLY A 83 -11.74 -6.38 8.89
N LYS A 84 -11.18 -7.41 9.54
CA LYS A 84 -11.94 -8.24 10.49
C LYS A 84 -12.42 -7.41 11.69
N PRO A 85 -13.40 -7.89 12.49
CA PRO A 85 -13.85 -7.18 13.69
C PRO A 85 -12.71 -6.81 14.65
N ALA A 86 -11.77 -7.74 14.89
CA ALA A 86 -10.58 -7.50 15.74
C ALA A 86 -9.54 -6.55 15.10
N GLU A 87 -9.69 -6.27 13.80
CA GLU A 87 -8.77 -5.49 13.00
C GLU A 87 -9.31 -4.07 12.72
N GLY A 88 -10.49 -3.72 13.24
CA GLY A 88 -11.15 -2.42 13.05
C GLY A 88 -12.45 -2.46 12.24
N GLY A 89 -12.82 -3.63 11.69
CA GLY A 89 -14.06 -3.82 10.92
C GLY A 89 -14.14 -2.91 9.69
N ASP A 90 -15.35 -2.41 9.43
CA ASP A 90 -15.64 -1.46 8.33
C ASP A 90 -14.90 -0.11 8.41
N GLY A 91 -14.13 0.13 9.48
CA GLY A 91 -13.25 1.30 9.59
C GLY A 91 -11.89 1.11 8.93
N VAL A 92 -11.59 -0.10 8.45
CA VAL A 92 -10.30 -0.51 7.89
C VAL A 92 -10.53 -1.26 6.59
N THR A 93 -9.67 -0.99 5.61
CA THR A 93 -9.54 -1.81 4.40
C THR A 93 -8.17 -2.48 4.40
N VAL A 94 -8.13 -3.79 4.19
CA VAL A 94 -6.87 -4.55 4.04
C VAL A 94 -6.65 -4.77 2.55
N ALA A 95 -5.51 -4.30 2.03
CA ALA A 95 -5.16 -4.43 0.61
C ALA A 95 -3.95 -5.37 0.45
N LYS A 96 -4.07 -6.36 -0.43
CA LYS A 96 -2.95 -7.23 -0.85
C LYS A 96 -2.25 -6.60 -2.04
N LEU A 97 -0.91 -6.55 -2.00
CA LEU A 97 -0.10 -5.94 -3.05
C LEU A 97 0.42 -7.00 -4.03
N ARG A 98 0.76 -6.56 -5.24
CA ARG A 98 1.33 -7.41 -6.31
C ARG A 98 2.85 -7.60 -6.13
N THR A 99 3.32 -8.02 -4.96
CA THR A 99 4.76 -8.19 -4.69
C THR A 99 5.32 -9.45 -5.35
#